data_AF-A0A352AQI3-F1
#
_entry.id   AF-A0A352AQI3-F1
#
_cell.length_a   1.000
_cell.length_b   1.000
_cell.length_c   1.000
_cell.angle_alpha   90.00
_cell.angle_beta   90.00
_cell.angle_gamma   90.00
#
_symmetry.space_group_name_H-M   'P 1'
#
loop_
_entity.id
_entity.type
_entity.pdbx_description
1 polymer ?
#
loop_
_entity_poly.entity_id
_entity_poly.type
_entity_poly.pdbx_seq_one_letter_code
_entity_poly.pdbx_strand_id
1 'polypeptide(L)'
;MITLTQGDILKADAEALVNTVNCVGIMGRGIALQFRKAFPENFKTYKAACDAKQVQPGKMFAYDLNRLCNPRFIINFPTKRHWKGKSRIEDIKLGLQDLVEFVQQQQIRSIAIPPLGCGLGGLNWEEVRPLIIEAFHSLPGVSVLLFEPAGAPQAAEMAKEIKEPNMTVGRAALLGLMRRYLAAVMDPSVTLLEVHKLMYFMQEAGEPLRLNYQKATYGPYAENLRHVLSHIEGHFISGYGDAEDRPDKPLELKPYVSKQAETFLMEHEGTRQRFDRVAELIKGFETTFGMELLSTVHWVVTREEAVTVEEVVTKVYAWNTRKRMFEPRHICLALMRLREVGWIA
;
A
#
# COMPACT_ATOMS: atom_id res chain seq x y z
N MET A 1 25.25 -22.06 -8.36
CA MET A 1 25.43 -21.30 -7.10
C MET A 1 24.12 -20.59 -6.80
N ILE A 2 23.57 -20.69 -5.59
CA ILE A 2 22.33 -19.99 -5.22
C ILE A 2 22.66 -18.91 -4.21
N THR A 3 22.32 -17.66 -4.53
CA THR A 3 22.55 -16.50 -3.67
C THR A 3 21.19 -15.92 -3.27
N LEU A 4 20.94 -15.88 -1.96
CA LEU A 4 19.78 -15.18 -1.41
C LEU A 4 20.03 -13.68 -1.50
N THR A 5 19.02 -12.94 -1.96
CA THR A 5 19.12 -11.49 -2.12
C THR A 5 17.78 -10.82 -1.86
N GLN A 6 17.80 -9.50 -1.75
CA GLN A 6 16.65 -8.65 -1.55
C GLN A 6 16.76 -7.43 -2.47
N GLY A 7 15.63 -6.80 -2.79
CA GLY A 7 15.58 -5.60 -3.62
C GLY A 7 14.71 -5.76 -4.87
N ASP A 8 15.01 -4.96 -5.90
CA ASP A 8 14.23 -4.92 -7.13
C ASP A 8 14.79 -5.91 -8.17
N ILE A 9 14.05 -6.99 -8.39
CA ILE A 9 14.37 -8.03 -9.38
C ILE A 9 14.52 -7.49 -10.82
N LEU A 10 13.88 -6.37 -11.16
CA LEU A 10 14.03 -5.76 -12.49
C LEU A 10 15.44 -5.20 -12.72
N LYS A 11 16.20 -4.96 -11.65
CA LYS A 11 17.59 -4.48 -11.69
C LYS A 11 18.60 -5.62 -11.59
N ALA A 12 18.16 -6.86 -11.46
CA ALA A 12 19.07 -8.00 -11.36
C ALA A 12 19.85 -8.17 -12.66
N ASP A 13 21.17 -8.24 -12.56
CA ASP A 13 22.04 -8.62 -13.68
C ASP A 13 22.03 -10.13 -13.85
N ALA A 14 21.00 -10.64 -14.53
CA ALA A 14 20.81 -12.04 -14.84
C ALA A 14 20.29 -12.21 -16.27
N GLU A 15 20.64 -13.31 -16.94
CA GLU A 15 20.19 -13.61 -18.31
C GLU A 15 18.68 -13.83 -18.39
N ALA A 16 18.04 -14.31 -17.33
CA ALA A 16 16.59 -14.46 -17.28
C ALA A 16 16.00 -13.89 -15.99
N LEU A 17 14.87 -13.20 -16.11
CA LEU A 17 14.07 -12.77 -14.95
C LEU A 17 12.75 -13.53 -14.91
N VAL A 18 12.40 -14.06 -13.74
CA VAL A 18 11.12 -14.73 -13.52
C VAL A 18 10.06 -13.73 -13.07
N ASN A 19 8.94 -13.70 -13.77
CA ASN A 19 7.76 -12.89 -13.45
C ASN A 19 6.62 -13.80 -12.98
N THR A 20 6.03 -13.54 -11.81
CA THR A 20 4.87 -14.34 -11.35
C THR A 20 3.57 -13.80 -11.93
N VAL A 21 2.81 -14.63 -12.63
CA VAL A 21 1.62 -14.23 -13.39
C VAL A 21 0.40 -15.10 -13.07
N ASN A 22 -0.77 -14.68 -13.54
CA ASN A 22 -1.95 -15.54 -13.61
C ASN A 22 -2.17 -16.09 -15.03
N CYS A 23 -3.21 -16.87 -15.25
CA CYS A 23 -3.53 -17.44 -16.57
C CYS A 23 -4.60 -16.64 -17.33
N VAL A 24 -5.06 -15.49 -16.82
CA VAL A 24 -6.16 -14.68 -17.39
C VAL A 24 -5.73 -13.30 -17.90
N GLY A 25 -4.44 -13.11 -18.16
CA GLY A 25 -3.94 -11.94 -18.89
C GLY A 25 -3.89 -10.63 -18.08
N ILE A 26 -3.96 -10.69 -16.74
CA ILE A 26 -4.02 -9.48 -15.89
C ILE A 26 -2.71 -9.28 -15.11
N MET A 27 -1.98 -8.21 -15.38
CA MET A 27 -0.80 -7.78 -14.60
C MET A 27 -1.09 -6.47 -13.83
N GLY A 28 -1.96 -6.54 -12.82
CA GLY A 28 -2.55 -5.35 -12.18
C GLY A 28 -1.93 -4.91 -10.85
N ARG A 29 -1.20 -5.78 -10.14
CA ARG A 29 -0.61 -5.49 -8.82
C ARG A 29 0.71 -6.25 -8.63
N GLY A 30 1.48 -5.88 -7.60
CA GLY A 30 2.72 -6.55 -7.21
C GLY A 30 3.78 -6.56 -8.31
N ILE A 31 4.63 -7.58 -8.29
CA ILE A 31 5.72 -7.78 -9.25
C ILE A 31 5.23 -7.80 -10.72
N ALA A 32 4.09 -8.44 -11.00
CA ALA A 32 3.53 -8.49 -12.35
C ALA A 32 3.26 -7.10 -12.93
N LEU A 33 2.75 -6.15 -12.13
CA LEU A 33 2.54 -4.78 -12.57
C LEU A 33 3.86 -4.08 -12.92
N GLN A 34 4.93 -4.34 -12.16
CA GLN A 34 6.25 -3.78 -12.42
C GLN A 34 6.81 -4.33 -13.74
N PHE A 35 6.72 -5.64 -13.97
CA PHE A 35 7.10 -6.25 -15.25
C PHE A 35 6.29 -5.72 -16.44
N ARG A 36 4.99 -5.47 -16.28
CA ARG A 36 4.17 -4.86 -17.33
C ARG A 36 4.68 -3.46 -17.71
N LYS A 37 5.07 -2.66 -16.71
CA LYS A 37 5.60 -1.30 -16.95
C LYS A 37 6.98 -1.33 -17.59
N ALA A 38 7.85 -2.25 -17.15
CA ALA A 38 9.22 -2.37 -17.63
C ALA A 38 9.32 -3.05 -19.01
N PHE A 39 8.46 -4.03 -19.29
CA PHE A 39 8.49 -4.84 -20.51
C PHE A 39 7.09 -4.90 -21.16
N PRO A 40 6.63 -3.80 -21.79
CA PRO A 40 5.28 -3.73 -22.37
C PRO A 40 5.05 -4.76 -23.49
N GLU A 41 6.05 -5.07 -24.31
CA GLU A 41 5.92 -6.07 -25.39
C GLU A 41 5.81 -7.51 -24.86
N ASN A 42 6.51 -7.85 -23.76
CA ASN A 42 6.29 -9.09 -23.03
C ASN A 42 4.82 -9.18 -22.56
N PHE A 43 4.28 -8.12 -21.97
CA PHE A 43 2.88 -8.10 -21.53
C PHE A 43 1.89 -8.28 -22.67
N LYS A 44 2.12 -7.61 -23.81
CA LYS A 44 1.28 -7.72 -25.01
C LYS A 44 1.22 -9.17 -25.51
N THR A 45 2.37 -9.83 -25.59
CA THR A 45 2.50 -11.22 -26.06
C THR A 45 1.89 -12.20 -25.05
N TYR A 46 2.18 -12.01 -23.76
CA TYR A 46 1.58 -12.78 -22.67
C TYR A 46 0.05 -12.67 -22.66
N LYS A 47 -0.50 -11.47 -22.85
CA LYS A 47 -1.95 -11.25 -22.86
C LYS A 47 -2.60 -12.00 -24.03
N ALA A 48 -2.03 -11.90 -25.24
CA ALA A 48 -2.51 -12.64 -26.39
C ALA A 48 -2.47 -14.17 -26.16
N ALA A 49 -1.41 -14.68 -25.52
CA ALA A 49 -1.30 -16.09 -25.15
C ALA A 49 -2.36 -16.50 -24.09
N CYS A 50 -2.68 -15.63 -23.13
CA CYS A 50 -3.78 -15.86 -22.18
C CYS A 50 -5.14 -15.89 -22.87
N ASP A 51 -5.41 -14.95 -23.78
CA ASP A 51 -6.66 -14.87 -24.55
C ASP A 51 -6.84 -16.15 -25.41
N ALA A 52 -5.73 -16.71 -25.92
CA ALA A 52 -5.67 -17.98 -26.63
C ALA A 52 -5.63 -19.23 -25.71
N LYS A 53 -5.72 -19.07 -24.38
CA LYS A 53 -5.65 -20.16 -23.37
C LYS A 53 -4.37 -21.00 -23.41
N GLN A 54 -3.28 -20.41 -23.88
CA GLN A 54 -1.97 -21.07 -24.00
C GLN A 54 -1.16 -21.02 -22.70
N VAL A 55 -1.46 -20.06 -21.82
CA VAL A 55 -0.82 -19.94 -20.50
C VAL A 55 -1.58 -20.81 -19.49
N GLN A 56 -0.90 -21.80 -18.91
CA GLN A 56 -1.47 -22.76 -17.98
C GLN A 56 -0.54 -22.96 -16.77
N PRO A 57 -1.08 -23.29 -15.58
CA PRO A 57 -0.22 -23.64 -14.44
C PRO A 57 0.73 -24.78 -14.79
N GLY A 58 1.95 -24.71 -14.26
CA GLY A 58 2.98 -25.71 -14.53
C GLY A 58 3.74 -25.53 -15.85
N LYS A 59 3.35 -24.59 -16.71
CA LYS A 59 4.05 -24.31 -17.98
C LYS A 59 4.50 -22.86 -18.04
N MET A 60 5.80 -22.65 -18.19
CA MET A 60 6.41 -21.34 -18.32
C MET A 60 6.04 -20.71 -19.66
N PHE A 61 5.74 -19.42 -19.62
CA PHE A 61 5.59 -18.62 -20.82
C PHE A 61 6.78 -17.67 -20.93
N ALA A 62 7.79 -18.06 -21.71
CA ALA A 62 8.98 -17.25 -21.90
C ALA A 62 8.83 -16.26 -23.06
N TYR A 63 9.41 -15.08 -22.89
CA TYR A 63 9.53 -14.05 -23.91
C TYR A 63 11.01 -13.71 -24.09
N ASP A 64 11.51 -13.88 -25.31
CA ASP A 64 12.86 -13.46 -25.70
C ASP A 64 12.84 -11.96 -26.03
N LEU A 65 13.67 -11.19 -25.33
CA LEU A 65 13.83 -9.75 -25.56
C LEU A 65 14.70 -9.43 -26.78
N ASN A 66 15.29 -10.46 -27.40
CA ASN A 66 16.14 -10.39 -28.59
C ASN A 66 17.24 -9.33 -28.47
N ARG A 67 17.98 -9.38 -27.37
CA ARG A 67 19.06 -8.43 -27.06
C ARG A 67 20.33 -9.13 -26.61
N LEU A 68 21.46 -8.44 -26.81
CA LEU A 68 22.80 -8.93 -26.45
C LEU A 68 23.16 -8.68 -24.98
N CYS A 69 22.39 -7.87 -24.26
CA CYS A 69 22.58 -7.56 -22.85
C CYS A 69 21.49 -8.18 -21.96
N ASN A 70 21.78 -8.31 -20.67
CA ASN A 70 20.86 -8.87 -19.71
C ASN A 70 19.68 -7.93 -19.38
N PRO A 71 18.53 -8.49 -18.98
CA PRO A 71 18.12 -9.88 -19.16
C PRO A 71 17.74 -10.23 -20.60
N ARG A 72 18.16 -11.37 -21.13
CA ARG A 72 17.76 -11.87 -22.45
C ARG A 72 16.32 -12.38 -22.46
N PHE A 73 15.88 -13.00 -21.36
CA PHE A 73 14.55 -13.61 -21.26
C PHE A 73 13.71 -13.04 -20.11
N ILE A 74 12.42 -12.88 -20.36
CA ILE A 74 11.40 -12.78 -19.30
C ILE A 74 10.64 -14.10 -19.24
N ILE A 75 10.69 -14.79 -18.11
CA ILE A 75 9.99 -16.06 -17.91
C ILE A 75 8.75 -15.80 -17.06
N ASN A 76 7.57 -15.82 -17.68
CA ASN A 76 6.31 -15.64 -16.97
C ASN A 76 5.89 -16.99 -16.37
N PHE A 77 5.98 -17.07 -15.04
CA PHE A 77 5.68 -18.22 -14.20
C PHE A 77 4.21 -18.15 -13.73
N PRO A 78 3.31 -19.02 -14.21
CA PRO A 78 1.91 -18.97 -13.81
C PRO A 78 1.71 -19.56 -12.41
N THR A 79 1.64 -18.69 -11.40
CA THR A 79 1.43 -19.09 -9.99
C THR A 79 -0.04 -19.08 -9.60
N LYS A 80 -0.93 -18.59 -10.47
CA LYS A 80 -2.37 -18.49 -10.23
C LYS A 80 -3.17 -18.81 -11.50
N ARG A 81 -4.30 -19.51 -11.33
CA ARG A 81 -5.26 -19.70 -12.42
C ARG A 81 -6.02 -18.40 -12.73
N HIS A 82 -6.50 -17.74 -11.68
CA HIS A 82 -7.18 -16.44 -11.77
C HIS A 82 -6.58 -15.46 -10.75
N TRP A 83 -6.50 -14.17 -11.09
CA TRP A 83 -5.84 -13.17 -10.24
C TRP A 83 -6.46 -12.99 -8.84
N LYS A 84 -7.79 -13.19 -8.73
CA LYS A 84 -8.52 -13.21 -7.44
C LYS A 84 -8.25 -14.44 -6.58
N GLY A 85 -7.71 -15.52 -7.17
CA GLY A 85 -7.46 -16.78 -6.47
C GLY A 85 -6.15 -16.77 -5.67
N LYS A 86 -6.00 -17.75 -4.77
CA LYS A 86 -4.74 -18.07 -4.11
C LYS A 86 -3.82 -18.88 -5.03
N SER A 87 -2.52 -18.82 -4.77
CA SER A 87 -1.55 -19.72 -5.41
C SER A 87 -1.62 -21.11 -4.78
N ARG A 88 -1.20 -22.14 -5.51
CA ARG A 88 -1.18 -23.52 -5.02
C ARG A 88 0.22 -24.08 -5.11
N ILE A 89 0.64 -24.82 -4.09
CA ILE A 89 1.98 -25.40 -4.03
C ILE A 89 2.21 -26.43 -5.15
N GLU A 90 1.15 -27.12 -5.60
CA GLU A 90 1.18 -28.04 -6.75
C GLU A 90 1.59 -27.32 -8.05
N ASP A 91 1.05 -26.13 -8.30
CA ASP A 91 1.35 -25.33 -9.48
C ASP A 91 2.80 -24.83 -9.44
N ILE A 92 3.35 -24.56 -8.24
CA ILE A 92 4.76 -24.18 -8.06
C ILE A 92 5.70 -25.34 -8.38
N LYS A 93 5.41 -26.54 -7.89
CA LYS A 93 6.24 -27.73 -8.16
C LYS A 93 6.31 -28.05 -9.65
N LEU A 94 5.16 -28.09 -10.33
CA LEU A 94 5.10 -28.30 -11.77
C LEU A 94 5.83 -27.19 -12.53
N GLY A 95 5.63 -25.93 -12.13
CA GLY A 95 6.25 -24.80 -12.82
C GLY A 95 7.77 -24.76 -12.63
N LEU A 96 8.29 -25.23 -11.50
CA LEU A 96 9.73 -25.35 -11.26
C LEU A 96 10.39 -26.42 -12.14
N GLN A 97 9.70 -27.52 -12.40
CA GLN A 97 10.19 -28.56 -13.33
C GLN A 97 10.34 -27.98 -14.74
N ASP A 98 9.28 -27.36 -15.26
CA ASP A 98 9.30 -26.75 -16.59
C ASP A 98 10.30 -25.58 -16.68
N LEU A 99 10.47 -24.82 -15.59
CA LEU A 99 11.49 -23.76 -15.50
C LEU A 99 12.92 -24.31 -15.64
N VAL A 100 13.24 -25.41 -14.93
CA VAL A 100 14.56 -26.06 -15.00
C VAL A 100 14.83 -26.58 -16.41
N GLU A 101 13.83 -27.23 -17.03
CA GLU A 101 13.93 -27.70 -18.43
C GLU A 101 14.18 -26.54 -19.40
N PHE A 102 13.44 -25.43 -19.25
CA PHE A 102 13.64 -24.24 -20.08
C PHE A 102 15.05 -23.65 -19.91
N VAL A 103 15.55 -23.55 -18.68
CA VAL A 103 16.89 -23.04 -18.37
C VAL A 103 17.97 -23.91 -19.02
N GLN A 104 17.82 -25.23 -18.98
CA GLN A 104 18.74 -26.16 -19.66
C GLN A 104 18.70 -26.00 -21.18
N GLN A 105 17.51 -26.01 -21.77
CA GLN A 105 17.30 -25.94 -23.22
C GLN A 105 17.87 -24.65 -23.82
N GLN A 106 17.67 -23.52 -23.13
CA GLN A 106 18.15 -22.21 -23.57
C GLN A 106 19.58 -21.90 -23.10
N GLN A 107 20.22 -22.84 -22.40
CA GLN A 107 21.58 -22.71 -21.84
C GLN A 107 21.76 -21.43 -21.00
N ILE A 108 20.73 -21.06 -20.24
CA ILE A 108 20.73 -19.87 -19.39
C ILE A 108 21.72 -20.07 -18.25
N ARG A 109 22.66 -19.13 -18.09
CA ARG A 109 23.72 -19.22 -17.06
C ARG A 109 23.41 -18.45 -15.78
N SER A 110 22.49 -17.49 -15.85
CA SER A 110 22.06 -16.73 -14.67
C SER A 110 20.57 -16.43 -14.70
N ILE A 111 19.90 -16.62 -13.56
CA ILE A 111 18.46 -16.40 -13.43
C ILE A 111 18.12 -15.73 -12.11
N ALA A 112 17.21 -14.75 -12.15
CA ALA A 112 16.64 -14.12 -10.97
C ALA A 112 15.22 -14.62 -10.72
N ILE A 113 14.96 -15.10 -9.50
CA ILE A 113 13.71 -15.78 -9.13
C ILE A 113 13.07 -15.04 -7.94
N PRO A 114 11.81 -14.58 -8.04
CA PRO A 114 11.09 -13.96 -6.94
C PRO A 114 10.46 -15.01 -6.00
N PRO A 115 9.92 -14.60 -4.84
CA PRO A 115 9.18 -15.50 -3.97
C PRO A 115 7.87 -15.99 -4.61
N LEU A 116 7.92 -17.20 -5.18
CA LEU A 116 6.86 -17.75 -6.00
C LEU A 116 5.57 -17.96 -5.19
N GLY A 117 4.54 -17.17 -5.47
CA GLY A 117 3.22 -17.31 -4.85
C GLY A 117 3.12 -16.95 -3.37
N CYS A 118 4.16 -16.40 -2.73
CA CYS A 118 4.17 -16.18 -1.27
C CYS A 118 3.47 -14.89 -0.81
N GLY A 119 3.52 -13.81 -1.60
CA GLY A 119 2.85 -12.53 -1.26
C GLY A 119 1.33 -12.59 -1.50
N LEU A 120 0.86 -11.93 -2.57
CA LEU A 120 -0.58 -11.95 -2.94
C LEU A 120 -1.13 -13.36 -3.20
N GLY A 121 -0.26 -14.37 -3.39
CA GLY A 121 -0.65 -15.77 -3.57
C GLY A 121 -0.90 -16.52 -2.25
N GLY A 122 -0.37 -16.03 -1.12
CA GLY A 122 -0.60 -16.57 0.21
C GLY A 122 0.08 -17.90 0.52
N LEU A 123 1.09 -18.32 -0.26
CA LEU A 123 1.94 -19.47 0.10
C LEU A 123 2.96 -19.09 1.18
N ASN A 124 3.35 -20.06 1.99
CA ASN A 124 4.39 -19.86 3.00
C ASN A 124 5.78 -19.89 2.34
N TRP A 125 6.62 -18.87 2.60
CA TRP A 125 7.97 -18.82 2.06
C TRP A 125 8.84 -19.98 2.51
N GLU A 126 8.71 -20.38 3.78
CA GLU A 126 9.46 -21.50 4.35
C GLU A 126 9.13 -22.84 3.67
N GLU A 127 7.97 -22.93 2.98
CA GLU A 127 7.59 -24.09 2.18
C GLU A 127 8.05 -23.96 0.72
N VAL A 128 8.03 -22.75 0.15
CA VAL A 128 8.37 -22.51 -1.26
C VAL A 128 9.88 -22.47 -1.49
N ARG A 129 10.64 -21.85 -0.59
CA ARG A 129 12.10 -21.69 -0.71
C ARG A 129 12.82 -23.03 -0.89
N PRO A 130 12.58 -24.08 -0.08
CA PRO A 130 13.23 -25.37 -0.26
C PRO A 130 12.98 -25.97 -1.65
N LEU A 131 11.78 -25.80 -2.21
CA LEU A 131 11.44 -26.31 -3.54
C LEU A 131 12.26 -25.65 -4.65
N ILE A 132 12.47 -24.33 -4.55
CA ILE A 132 13.29 -23.59 -5.53
C ILE A 132 14.75 -24.07 -5.44
N ILE A 133 15.29 -24.18 -4.21
CA ILE A 133 16.65 -24.63 -3.98
C ILE A 133 16.86 -26.06 -4.52
N GLU A 134 15.93 -26.97 -4.22
CA GLU A 134 15.97 -28.36 -4.69
C GLU A 134 15.91 -28.45 -6.22
N ALA A 135 15.01 -27.69 -6.86
CA ALA A 135 14.90 -27.69 -8.33
C ALA A 135 16.22 -27.28 -9.00
N PHE A 136 16.89 -26.24 -8.50
CA PHE A 136 18.12 -25.72 -9.08
C PHE A 136 19.41 -26.42 -8.62
N HIS A 137 19.36 -27.33 -7.63
CA HIS A 137 20.49 -28.22 -7.34
C HIS A 137 20.87 -29.10 -8.53
N SER A 138 19.91 -29.43 -9.40
CA SER A 138 20.15 -30.17 -10.64
C SER A 138 20.96 -29.38 -11.69
N LEU A 139 21.14 -28.06 -11.49
CA LEU A 139 21.81 -27.13 -12.40
C LEU A 139 22.98 -26.39 -11.72
N PRO A 140 24.07 -27.08 -11.31
CA PRO A 140 25.15 -26.46 -10.55
C PRO A 140 25.86 -25.32 -11.30
N GLY A 141 25.86 -25.36 -12.64
CA GLY A 141 26.45 -24.33 -13.51
C GLY A 141 25.62 -23.06 -13.69
N VAL A 142 24.42 -22.98 -13.10
CA VAL A 142 23.55 -21.80 -13.18
C VAL A 142 23.70 -20.97 -11.90
N SER A 143 23.88 -19.66 -12.07
CA SER A 143 23.83 -18.68 -10.99
C SER A 143 22.38 -18.29 -10.73
N VAL A 144 21.86 -18.58 -9.55
CA VAL A 144 20.48 -18.27 -9.16
C VAL A 144 20.50 -17.15 -8.14
N LEU A 145 19.95 -16.00 -8.52
CA LEU A 145 19.64 -14.90 -7.60
C LEU A 145 18.22 -15.10 -7.06
N LEU A 146 18.11 -15.66 -5.87
CA LEU A 146 16.83 -15.94 -5.24
C LEU A 146 16.42 -14.76 -4.36
N PHE A 147 15.41 -14.02 -4.81
CA PHE A 147 14.84 -12.92 -4.06
C PHE A 147 13.95 -13.47 -2.96
N GLU A 148 14.24 -13.06 -1.73
CA GLU A 148 13.40 -13.39 -0.59
C GLU A 148 12.12 -12.53 -0.60
N PRO A 149 10.97 -13.07 -0.18
CA PRO A 149 9.84 -12.24 0.13
C PRO A 149 10.29 -11.26 1.19
N ALA A 150 9.95 -10.00 0.98
CA ALA A 150 9.94 -9.04 2.04
C ALA A 150 8.93 -9.54 3.09
N GLY A 151 9.35 -10.44 3.99
CA GLY A 151 8.87 -10.38 5.36
C GLY A 151 9.07 -8.94 5.78
N ALA A 152 8.03 -8.31 6.33
CA ALA A 152 8.02 -6.87 6.59
C ALA A 152 9.40 -6.44 7.09
N PRO A 153 10.17 -5.67 6.31
CA PRO A 153 11.54 -5.37 6.67
C PRO A 153 11.52 -4.70 8.03
N GLN A 154 12.45 -5.07 8.92
CA GLN A 154 12.66 -4.27 10.11
C GLN A 154 12.91 -2.83 9.65
N ALA A 155 12.17 -1.89 10.24
CA ALA A 155 12.13 -0.49 9.86
C ALA A 155 13.51 0.21 9.79
N ALA A 156 14.56 -0.45 10.27
CA ALA A 156 15.96 -0.04 10.24
C ALA A 156 16.64 -0.18 8.85
N GLU A 157 16.25 -1.14 8.00
CA GLU A 157 16.95 -1.41 6.73
C GLU A 157 16.41 -0.62 5.54
N MET A 158 15.15 -0.17 5.58
CA MET A 158 14.54 0.68 4.54
C MET A 158 15.23 2.05 4.39
N ALA A 159 16.05 2.46 5.35
CA ALA A 159 16.66 3.79 5.38
C ALA A 159 17.91 3.94 4.48
N LYS A 160 18.41 2.86 3.84
CA LYS A 160 19.75 2.92 3.23
C LYS A 160 19.82 3.16 1.72
N GLU A 161 18.76 2.96 0.93
CA GLU A 161 18.86 3.14 -0.55
C GLU A 161 17.71 3.87 -1.25
N ILE A 162 16.72 4.39 -0.52
CA ILE A 162 15.70 5.28 -1.10
C ILE A 162 16.00 6.69 -0.62
N LYS A 163 16.21 7.62 -1.56
CA LYS A 163 16.39 9.04 -1.23
C LYS A 163 15.20 9.49 -0.38
N GLU A 164 15.46 9.96 0.82
CA GLU A 164 14.44 10.47 1.75
C GLU A 164 13.48 11.41 0.99
N PRO A 165 12.16 11.17 1.03
CA PRO A 165 11.18 12.03 0.39
C PRO A 165 11.34 13.47 0.87
N ASN A 166 11.31 14.44 -0.04
CA ASN A 166 11.35 15.85 0.37
C ASN A 166 10.20 16.18 1.34
N MET A 167 10.46 16.99 2.37
CA MET A 167 9.37 17.53 3.19
C MET A 167 8.55 18.51 2.34
N THR A 168 7.24 18.35 2.35
CA THR A 168 6.28 19.26 1.69
C THR A 168 5.30 19.75 2.73
N VAL A 169 4.61 20.86 2.46
CA VAL A 169 3.59 21.42 3.36
C VAL A 169 2.58 20.37 3.81
N GLY A 170 2.02 19.59 2.88
CA GLY A 170 1.05 18.53 3.20
C GLY A 170 1.64 17.37 4.01
N ARG A 171 2.91 17.02 3.79
CA ARG A 171 3.62 15.98 4.58
C ARG A 171 3.92 16.49 5.99
N ALA A 172 4.38 17.73 6.13
CA ALA A 172 4.63 18.35 7.42
C ALA A 172 3.35 18.46 8.25
N ALA A 173 2.23 18.86 7.63
CA ALA A 173 0.92 18.90 8.26
C ALA A 173 0.47 17.51 8.72
N LEU A 174 0.55 16.48 7.85
CA LEU A 174 0.23 15.10 8.19
C LEU A 174 1.02 14.61 9.42
N LEU A 175 2.35 14.72 9.35
CA LEU A 175 3.26 14.20 10.38
C LEU A 175 3.10 14.97 11.70
N GLY A 176 2.94 16.29 11.64
CA GLY A 176 2.65 17.11 12.81
C GLY A 176 1.31 16.74 13.45
N LEU A 177 0.26 16.49 12.66
CA LEU A 177 -1.08 16.19 13.18
C LEU A 177 -1.09 14.80 13.82
N MET A 178 -0.42 13.82 13.20
CA MET A 178 -0.19 12.51 13.81
C MET A 178 0.52 12.66 15.16
N ARG A 179 1.60 13.46 15.23
CA ARG A 179 2.34 13.69 16.49
C ARG A 179 1.45 14.33 17.55
N ARG A 180 0.69 15.36 17.17
CA ARG A 180 -0.20 16.09 18.08
C ARG A 180 -1.32 15.21 18.62
N TYR A 181 -1.85 14.31 17.77
CA TYR A 181 -2.83 13.29 18.13
C TYR A 181 -2.25 12.31 19.13
N LEU A 182 -1.11 11.67 18.81
CA LEU A 182 -0.43 10.69 19.69
C LEU A 182 -0.09 11.28 21.06
N ALA A 183 0.38 12.53 21.09
CA ALA A 183 0.69 13.24 22.33
C ALA A 183 -0.55 13.47 23.22
N ALA A 184 -1.75 13.53 22.65
CA ALA A 184 -2.98 13.69 23.42
C ALA A 184 -3.48 12.35 24.01
N VAL A 185 -3.30 11.26 23.28
CA VAL A 185 -3.85 9.93 23.65
C VAL A 185 -2.87 9.03 24.39
N MET A 186 -1.57 9.38 24.42
CA MET A 186 -0.50 8.55 24.99
C MET A 186 -0.41 7.14 24.36
N ASP A 187 -0.85 7.00 23.12
CA ASP A 187 -0.76 5.76 22.32
C ASP A 187 0.53 5.76 21.48
N PRO A 188 1.21 4.62 21.30
CA PRO A 188 2.35 4.51 20.38
C PRO A 188 1.99 4.66 18.89
N SER A 189 0.72 4.48 18.51
CA SER A 189 0.30 4.40 17.11
C SER A 189 -1.00 5.13 16.81
N VAL A 190 -1.19 5.53 15.55
CA VAL A 190 -2.42 6.14 15.05
C VAL A 190 -3.00 5.24 13.97
N THR A 191 -4.30 5.01 13.99
CA THR A 191 -4.95 4.15 13.00
C THR A 191 -5.04 4.82 11.63
N LEU A 192 -5.11 4.03 10.56
CA LEU A 192 -5.33 4.54 9.21
C LEU A 192 -6.61 5.38 9.12
N LEU A 193 -7.68 4.97 9.83
CA LEU A 193 -8.93 5.72 9.91
C LEU A 193 -8.69 7.13 10.46
N GLU A 194 -7.99 7.25 11.58
CA GLU A 194 -7.69 8.54 12.23
C GLU A 194 -6.84 9.43 11.34
N VAL A 195 -5.81 8.87 10.67
CA VAL A 195 -5.00 9.60 9.68
C VAL A 195 -5.87 10.15 8.55
N HIS A 196 -6.83 9.38 8.04
CA HIS A 196 -7.77 9.86 7.04
C HIS A 196 -8.62 11.04 7.55
N LYS A 197 -8.99 11.05 8.83
CA LYS A 197 -9.82 12.12 9.42
C LYS A 197 -9.02 13.38 9.71
N LEU A 198 -7.79 13.23 10.20
CA LEU A 198 -6.86 14.35 10.37
C LEU A 198 -6.64 15.07 9.04
N MET A 199 -6.37 14.32 7.97
CA MET A 199 -6.16 14.91 6.64
C MET A 199 -7.44 15.47 6.01
N TYR A 200 -8.60 14.93 6.39
CA TYR A 200 -9.89 15.48 5.96
C TYR A 200 -10.06 16.88 6.54
N PHE A 201 -9.90 17.01 7.86
CA PHE A 201 -10.01 18.30 8.51
C PHE A 201 -8.91 19.27 8.04
N MET A 202 -7.69 18.80 7.78
CA MET A 202 -6.66 19.68 7.22
C MET A 202 -7.07 20.29 5.87
N GLN A 203 -7.73 19.50 5.00
CA GLN A 203 -8.22 20.01 3.72
C GLN A 203 -9.43 20.95 3.91
N GLU A 204 -10.37 20.58 4.78
CA GLU A 204 -11.55 21.40 5.09
C GLU A 204 -11.18 22.71 5.82
N ALA A 205 -10.03 22.76 6.51
CA ALA A 205 -9.45 23.98 7.06
C ALA A 205 -8.91 24.93 5.96
N GLY A 206 -8.89 24.50 4.70
CA GLY A 206 -8.46 25.29 3.54
C GLY A 206 -7.03 25.03 3.09
N GLU A 207 -6.36 23.98 3.58
CA GLU A 207 -5.07 23.59 3.05
C GLU A 207 -5.28 23.02 1.63
N PRO A 208 -4.52 23.47 0.61
CA PRO A 208 -4.70 23.06 -0.79
C PRO A 208 -4.20 21.64 -1.06
N LEU A 209 -4.65 20.70 -0.23
CA LEU A 209 -4.50 19.28 -0.42
C LEU A 209 -5.38 18.88 -1.61
N ARG A 210 -4.84 18.02 -2.47
CA ARG A 210 -5.57 17.50 -3.64
C ARG A 210 -6.23 16.17 -3.31
N LEU A 211 -6.82 16.02 -2.12
CA LEU A 211 -7.44 14.77 -1.66
C LEU A 211 -8.90 14.72 -2.11
N ASN A 212 -9.27 13.62 -2.75
CA ASN A 212 -10.60 13.47 -3.35
C ASN A 212 -11.53 12.78 -2.36
N TYR A 213 -12.10 13.56 -1.43
CA TYR A 213 -12.96 13.02 -0.38
C TYR A 213 -14.37 12.67 -0.88
N GLN A 214 -14.78 11.43 -0.62
CA GLN A 214 -16.10 10.87 -0.90
C GLN A 214 -16.76 10.28 0.36
N LYS A 215 -18.08 10.13 0.32
CA LYS A 215 -18.88 9.46 1.34
C LYS A 215 -18.55 7.95 1.36
N ALA A 216 -18.02 7.42 2.47
CA ALA A 216 -17.64 6.01 2.59
C ALA A 216 -18.06 5.38 3.95
N THR A 217 -17.80 4.08 4.14
CA THR A 217 -18.29 3.30 5.31
C THR A 217 -18.02 3.96 6.66
N TYR A 218 -16.78 4.41 6.87
CA TYR A 218 -16.33 5.03 8.13
C TYR A 218 -16.32 6.55 8.07
N GLY A 219 -17.18 7.18 7.26
CA GLY A 219 -17.21 8.63 7.06
C GLY A 219 -16.42 9.08 5.82
N PRO A 220 -16.00 10.35 5.75
CA PRO A 220 -15.24 10.89 4.61
C PRO A 220 -13.95 10.11 4.35
N TYR A 221 -13.70 9.72 3.10
CA TYR A 221 -12.53 8.94 2.71
C TYR A 221 -11.96 9.42 1.38
N ALA A 222 -10.63 9.41 1.24
CA ALA A 222 -9.93 9.82 0.03
C ALA A 222 -8.92 8.74 -0.40
N GLU A 223 -9.24 7.98 -1.44
CA GLU A 223 -8.42 6.85 -1.91
C GLU A 223 -6.98 7.28 -2.25
N ASN A 224 -6.82 8.50 -2.76
CA ASN A 224 -5.51 9.01 -3.18
C ASN A 224 -4.57 9.38 -2.02
N LEU A 225 -5.03 9.39 -0.76
CA LEU A 225 -4.14 9.55 0.40
C LEU A 225 -3.13 8.39 0.50
N ARG A 226 -3.50 7.19 0.03
CA ARG A 226 -2.60 6.02 -0.01
C ARG A 226 -1.28 6.31 -0.71
N HIS A 227 -1.29 7.14 -1.76
CA HIS A 227 -0.10 7.46 -2.53
C HIS A 227 0.89 8.28 -1.70
N VAL A 228 0.39 9.14 -0.82
CA VAL A 228 1.22 9.88 0.13
C VAL A 228 1.81 8.91 1.14
N LEU A 229 0.98 8.10 1.79
CA LEU A 229 1.41 7.14 2.82
C LEU A 229 2.44 6.13 2.28
N SER A 230 2.21 5.52 1.12
CA SER A 230 3.17 4.62 0.48
C SER A 230 4.49 5.30 0.13
N HIS A 231 4.48 6.60 -0.17
CA HIS A 231 5.69 7.34 -0.54
C HIS A 231 6.53 7.73 0.68
N ILE A 232 5.91 7.89 1.85
CA ILE A 232 6.59 8.27 3.10
C ILE A 232 6.86 7.08 4.03
N GLU A 233 6.29 5.91 3.75
CA GLU A 233 6.56 4.65 4.43
C GLU A 233 8.05 4.31 4.41
N GLY A 234 8.57 3.86 5.56
CA GLY A 234 9.99 3.53 5.73
C GLY A 234 10.90 4.73 5.92
N HIS A 235 10.43 5.96 5.69
CA HIS A 235 11.18 7.19 5.91
C HIS A 235 10.63 8.00 7.07
N PHE A 236 9.33 8.28 7.03
CA PHE A 236 8.66 9.13 8.01
C PHE A 236 7.71 8.35 8.92
N ILE A 237 7.08 7.31 8.37
CA ILE A 237 6.15 6.43 9.08
C ILE A 237 6.54 4.97 8.89
N SER A 238 5.96 4.10 9.71
CA SER A 238 5.95 2.66 9.53
C SER A 238 4.55 2.08 9.74
N GLY A 239 4.26 0.95 9.09
CA GLY A 239 3.01 0.21 9.25
C GLY A 239 2.13 0.20 8.00
N TYR A 240 2.48 0.95 6.95
CA TYR A 240 1.74 1.01 5.69
C TYR A 240 2.35 0.19 4.53
N GLY A 241 3.45 -0.55 4.76
CA GLY A 241 4.23 -1.20 3.69
C GLY A 241 3.50 -2.24 2.82
N ASP A 242 2.45 -2.87 3.33
CA ASP A 242 1.56 -3.79 2.59
C ASP A 242 0.51 -3.07 1.72
N ALA A 243 0.35 -1.75 1.90
CA ALA A 243 -0.64 -0.89 1.26
C ALA A 243 -2.10 -1.40 1.36
N GLU A 244 -2.41 -2.21 2.37
CA GLU A 244 -3.80 -2.64 2.60
C GLU A 244 -4.64 -1.51 3.21
N ASP A 245 -5.87 -1.38 2.72
CA ASP A 245 -6.82 -0.35 3.14
C ASP A 245 -7.70 -0.86 4.29
N ARG A 246 -7.07 -1.07 5.45
CA ARG A 246 -7.75 -1.51 6.68
C ARG A 246 -7.85 -0.35 7.67
N PRO A 247 -9.05 0.04 8.14
CA PRO A 247 -9.24 1.25 8.96
C PRO A 247 -8.53 1.19 10.31
N ASP A 248 -8.42 -0.01 10.90
CA ASP A 248 -7.79 -0.32 12.18
C ASP A 248 -6.27 -0.52 12.09
N LYS A 249 -5.69 -0.38 10.90
CA LYS A 249 -4.25 -0.54 10.70
C LYS A 249 -3.47 0.50 11.51
N PRO A 250 -2.54 0.08 12.39
CA PRO A 250 -1.69 1.00 13.13
C PRO A 250 -0.60 1.58 12.22
N LEU A 251 -0.34 2.87 12.40
CA LEU A 251 0.74 3.62 11.77
C LEU A 251 1.56 4.30 12.87
N GLU A 252 2.87 4.17 12.78
CA GLU A 252 3.81 4.73 13.75
C GLU A 252 4.63 5.85 13.12
N LEU A 253 4.90 6.91 13.88
CA LEU A 253 5.84 7.96 13.48
C LEU A 253 7.26 7.54 13.84
N LYS A 254 8.21 7.74 12.93
CA LYS A 254 9.62 7.55 13.26
C LYS A 254 10.15 8.66 14.18
N PRO A 255 11.03 8.37 15.17
CA PRO A 255 11.40 9.31 16.24
C PRO A 255 11.93 10.68 15.80
N TYR A 256 12.63 10.77 14.66
CA TYR A 256 13.33 12.00 14.23
C TYR A 256 12.48 12.94 13.36
N VAL A 257 11.35 12.46 12.86
CA VAL A 257 10.53 13.11 11.82
C VAL A 257 9.74 14.29 12.39
N SER A 258 9.32 14.11 13.63
CA SER A 258 8.53 15.04 14.42
C SER A 258 9.14 16.45 14.50
N LYS A 259 10.47 16.56 14.63
CA LYS A 259 11.17 17.86 14.71
C LYS A 259 11.32 18.53 13.34
N GLN A 260 11.52 17.72 12.29
CA GLN A 260 11.64 18.19 10.91
C GLN A 260 10.31 18.78 10.42
N ALA A 261 9.19 18.10 10.71
CA ALA A 261 7.85 18.59 10.35
C ALA A 261 7.49 19.89 11.09
N GLU A 262 7.79 20.00 12.39
CA GLU A 262 7.54 21.22 13.16
C GLU A 262 8.36 22.41 12.65
N THR A 263 9.66 22.20 12.40
CA THR A 263 10.53 23.25 11.86
C THR A 263 10.02 23.74 10.50
N PHE A 264 9.59 22.82 9.64
CA PHE A 264 9.03 23.15 8.34
C PHE A 264 7.73 23.98 8.45
N LEU A 265 6.85 23.64 9.40
CA LEU A 265 5.60 24.38 9.64
C LEU A 265 5.83 25.79 10.20
N MET A 266 6.94 26.04 10.91
CA MET A 266 7.27 27.38 11.42
C MET A 266 7.48 28.40 10.29
N GLU A 267 7.97 27.95 9.14
CA GLU A 267 8.19 28.78 7.95
C GLU A 267 6.91 28.99 7.11
N HIS A 268 5.80 28.34 7.48
CA HIS A 268 4.55 28.30 6.70
C HIS A 268 3.34 28.72 7.56
N GLU A 269 3.25 30.01 7.86
CA GLU A 269 2.26 30.56 8.80
C GLU A 269 0.81 30.17 8.47
N GLY A 270 0.38 30.26 7.21
CA GLY A 270 -0.98 29.91 6.81
C GLY A 270 -1.32 28.43 7.06
N THR A 271 -0.38 27.52 6.81
CA THR A 271 -0.56 26.09 7.12
C THR A 271 -0.56 25.85 8.62
N ARG A 272 0.28 26.57 9.38
CA ARG A 272 0.31 26.49 10.84
C ARG A 272 -1.02 26.93 11.46
N GLN A 273 -1.63 28.02 10.99
CA GLN A 273 -2.95 28.45 11.45
C GLN A 273 -4.03 27.39 11.19
N ARG A 274 -4.01 26.76 10.01
CA ARG A 274 -4.93 25.66 9.68
C ARG A 274 -4.68 24.42 10.52
N PHE A 275 -3.41 24.08 10.75
CA PHE A 275 -2.98 23.02 11.64
C PHE A 275 -3.51 23.22 13.06
N ASP A 276 -3.31 24.42 13.62
CA ASP A 276 -3.75 24.76 14.98
C ASP A 276 -5.28 24.68 15.09
N ARG A 277 -6.01 25.07 14.03
CA ARG A 277 -7.47 24.93 13.94
C ARG A 277 -7.93 23.47 13.97
N VAL A 278 -7.21 22.56 13.30
CA VAL A 278 -7.49 21.11 13.35
C VAL A 278 -7.14 20.56 14.73
N ALA A 279 -5.97 20.91 15.27
CA ALA A 279 -5.52 20.45 16.57
C ALA A 279 -6.45 20.92 17.71
N GLU A 280 -7.03 22.12 17.58
CA GLU A 280 -8.07 22.59 18.49
C GLU A 280 -9.33 21.75 18.31
N LEU A 281 -9.86 21.60 17.09
CA LEU A 281 -11.10 20.86 16.82
C LEU A 281 -11.15 19.48 17.49
N ILE A 282 -10.07 18.70 17.35
CA ILE A 282 -10.05 17.29 17.74
C ILE A 282 -9.93 17.07 19.26
N LYS A 283 -9.69 18.10 20.06
CA LYS A 283 -9.58 17.97 21.54
C LYS A 283 -10.85 17.36 22.13
N GLY A 284 -10.69 16.25 22.87
CA GLY A 284 -11.77 15.47 23.45
C GLY A 284 -12.40 14.46 22.48
N PHE A 285 -11.94 14.39 21.23
CA PHE A 285 -12.41 13.47 20.19
C PHE A 285 -11.29 12.56 19.67
N GLU A 286 -10.12 12.52 20.33
CA GLU A 286 -8.95 11.73 19.93
C GLU A 286 -9.13 10.24 20.21
N THR A 287 -10.15 9.64 19.60
CA THR A 287 -10.36 8.19 19.54
C THR A 287 -10.88 7.85 18.16
N THR A 288 -10.74 6.60 17.73
CA THR A 288 -11.30 6.15 16.45
C THR A 288 -12.81 6.45 16.37
N PHE A 289 -13.55 6.25 17.47
CA PHE A 289 -14.97 6.57 17.57
C PHE A 289 -15.22 8.08 17.44
N GLY A 290 -14.48 8.91 18.18
CA GLY A 290 -14.61 10.37 18.17
C GLY A 290 -14.26 10.98 16.82
N MET A 291 -13.17 10.56 16.20
CA MET A 291 -12.75 11.02 14.88
C MET A 291 -13.73 10.59 13.77
N GLU A 292 -14.25 9.35 13.84
CA GLU A 292 -15.30 8.89 12.93
C GLU A 292 -16.58 9.73 13.10
N LEU A 293 -17.01 9.98 14.33
CA LEU A 293 -18.18 10.79 14.66
C LEU A 293 -18.05 12.22 14.14
N LEU A 294 -16.98 12.91 14.54
CA LEU A 294 -16.75 14.33 14.24
C LEU A 294 -16.71 14.58 12.73
N SER A 295 -15.99 13.73 11.99
CA SER A 295 -15.90 13.85 10.53
C SER A 295 -17.22 13.53 9.81
N THR A 296 -18.01 12.58 10.35
CA THR A 296 -19.33 12.23 9.81
C THR A 296 -20.31 13.38 10.01
N VAL A 297 -20.38 13.96 11.21
CA VAL A 297 -21.26 15.09 11.51
C VAL A 297 -20.88 16.32 10.68
N HIS A 298 -19.58 16.66 10.61
CA HIS A 298 -19.11 17.77 9.78
C HIS A 298 -19.57 17.60 8.34
N TRP A 299 -19.39 16.42 7.73
CA TRP A 299 -19.82 16.16 6.36
C TRP A 299 -21.32 16.34 6.15
N VAL A 300 -22.13 15.81 7.06
CA VAL A 300 -23.59 15.91 6.96
C VAL A 300 -24.06 17.36 7.02
N VAL A 301 -23.42 18.19 7.86
CA VAL A 301 -23.73 19.62 7.94
C VAL A 301 -23.26 20.37 6.69
N THR A 302 -22.02 20.17 6.25
CA THR A 302 -21.41 21.02 5.21
C THR A 302 -21.70 20.56 3.77
N ARG A 303 -21.91 19.27 3.54
CA ARG A 303 -22.14 18.71 2.19
C ARG A 303 -23.55 18.18 1.96
N GLU A 304 -24.26 17.85 3.03
CA GLU A 304 -25.66 17.43 2.95
C GLU A 304 -26.60 18.51 3.50
N GLU A 305 -26.09 19.66 3.93
CA GLU A 305 -26.86 20.85 4.32
C GLU A 305 -27.88 20.55 5.43
N ALA A 306 -27.50 19.75 6.42
CA ALA A 306 -28.32 19.54 7.61
C ALA A 306 -28.28 20.76 8.53
N VAL A 307 -29.46 21.26 8.94
CA VAL A 307 -29.58 22.51 9.72
C VAL A 307 -29.90 22.23 11.18
N THR A 308 -30.83 21.30 11.44
CA THR A 308 -31.29 20.96 12.79
C THR A 308 -30.58 19.74 13.36
N VAL A 309 -30.57 19.59 14.69
CA VAL A 309 -29.98 18.41 15.35
C VAL A 309 -30.68 17.13 14.89
N GLU A 310 -32.01 17.19 14.74
CA GLU A 310 -32.84 16.08 14.28
C GLU A 310 -32.47 15.66 12.85
N GLU A 311 -32.29 16.62 11.94
CA GLU A 311 -31.86 16.35 10.57
C GLU A 311 -30.46 15.72 10.52
N VAL A 312 -29.52 16.22 11.34
CA VAL A 312 -28.17 15.65 11.44
C VAL A 312 -28.26 14.20 11.90
N VAL A 313 -29.04 13.89 12.93
CA VAL A 313 -29.23 12.51 13.42
C VAL A 313 -29.82 11.63 12.32
N THR A 314 -30.88 12.08 11.64
CA THR A 314 -31.52 11.33 10.56
C THR A 314 -30.54 11.04 9.41
N LYS A 315 -29.79 12.04 8.95
CA LYS A 315 -28.82 11.89 7.84
C LYS A 315 -27.60 11.05 8.23
N VAL A 316 -27.11 11.18 9.47
CA VAL A 316 -26.06 10.30 10.02
C VAL A 316 -26.53 8.84 10.00
N TYR A 317 -27.75 8.55 10.47
CA TYR A 317 -28.28 7.18 10.46
C TYR A 317 -28.63 6.66 9.06
N ALA A 318 -28.97 7.54 8.12
CA ALA A 318 -29.18 7.20 6.72
C ALA A 318 -27.87 6.91 5.97
N TRP A 319 -26.72 7.31 6.50
CA TRP A 319 -25.42 7.08 5.88
C TRP A 319 -25.11 5.59 5.71
N ASN A 320 -25.29 4.80 6.77
CA ASN A 320 -25.29 3.33 6.77
C ASN A 320 -25.70 2.78 8.15
N THR A 321 -25.96 1.47 8.24
CA THR A 321 -26.38 0.81 9.48
C THR A 321 -25.39 0.99 10.64
N ARG A 322 -24.08 1.03 10.37
CA ARG A 322 -23.05 1.20 11.40
C ARG A 322 -23.17 2.55 12.11
N LYS A 323 -23.54 3.63 11.41
CA LYS A 323 -23.66 4.96 12.02
C LYS A 323 -24.71 5.05 13.12
N ARG A 324 -25.61 4.06 13.25
CA ARG A 324 -26.53 3.93 14.39
C ARG A 324 -25.82 3.66 15.73
N MET A 325 -24.53 3.33 15.72
CA MET A 325 -23.72 3.27 16.95
C MET A 325 -23.54 4.65 17.60
N PHE A 326 -23.73 5.74 16.86
CA PHE A 326 -23.64 7.10 17.38
C PHE A 326 -24.98 7.52 17.98
N GLU A 327 -25.13 7.35 19.30
CA GLU A 327 -26.30 7.87 19.99
C GLU A 327 -26.54 9.37 19.72
N PRO A 328 -27.79 9.86 19.73
CA PRO A 328 -28.10 11.27 19.44
C PRO A 328 -27.32 12.26 20.32
N ARG A 329 -27.05 11.90 21.58
CA ARG A 329 -26.21 12.70 22.49
C ARG A 329 -24.77 12.88 21.98
N HIS A 330 -24.18 11.85 21.38
CA HIS A 330 -22.83 11.93 20.80
C HIS A 330 -22.82 12.85 19.57
N ILE A 331 -23.83 12.72 18.71
CA ILE A 331 -24.01 13.58 17.53
C ILE A 331 -24.17 15.04 17.96
N CYS A 332 -24.96 15.30 19.00
CA CYS A 332 -25.12 16.65 19.56
C CYS A 332 -23.80 17.21 20.10
N LEU A 333 -23.01 16.42 20.85
CA LEU A 333 -21.70 16.83 21.35
C LEU A 333 -20.73 17.19 20.21
N ALA A 334 -20.70 16.39 19.15
CA ALA A 334 -19.87 16.68 17.98
C ALA A 334 -20.31 17.97 17.25
N LEU A 335 -21.63 18.19 17.13
CA LEU A 335 -22.18 19.41 16.55
C LEU A 335 -21.84 20.65 17.38
N MET A 336 -21.98 20.55 18.71
CA MET A 336 -21.60 21.61 19.64
C MET A 336 -20.11 21.94 19.52
N ARG A 337 -19.24 20.93 19.47
CA ARG A 337 -17.79 21.13 19.28
C ARG A 337 -17.49 21.86 17.99
N LEU A 338 -18.08 21.42 16.87
CA LEU A 338 -17.88 22.04 15.56
C LEU A 338 -18.32 23.52 15.54
N ARG A 339 -19.41 23.88 16.23
CA ARG A 339 -19.86 25.28 16.38
C ARG A 339 -18.94 26.08 17.29
N GLU A 340 -18.59 25.53 18.45
CA GLU A 340 -17.74 26.17 19.46
C GLU A 340 -16.40 26.63 18.88
N VAL A 341 -15.78 25.78 18.05
CA VAL A 341 -14.49 26.08 17.41
C VAL A 341 -14.63 26.67 15.99
N GLY A 342 -15.84 27.11 15.62
CA GLY A 342 -16.09 27.85 14.39
C GLY A 342 -15.85 27.09 13.08
N TRP A 343 -16.11 25.77 13.06
CA TRP A 343 -16.05 24.94 11.85
C TRP A 343 -17.36 24.96 11.05
N ILE A 344 -18.48 25.17 11.73
CA ILE A 344 -19.81 25.31 11.15
C ILE A 344 -20.52 26.49 11.84
N ALA A 345 -21.57 27.01 11.18
CA ALA A 345 -22.37 28.14 11.66
C ALA A 345 -23.31 27.78 12.83
#